data_AF-A0A450XCW0-F1
#
_entry.id   AF-A0A450XCW0-F1
#
_cell.length_a   1.000
_cell.length_b   1.000
_cell.length_c   1.000
_cell.angle_alpha   90.00
_cell.angle_beta   90.00
_cell.angle_gamma   90.00
#
_symmetry.space_group_name_H-M   'P 1'
#
loop_
_entity.id
_entity.type
_entity.pdbx_description
1 polymer ?
#
loop_
_entity_poly.entity_id
_entity_poly.type
_entity_poly.pdbx_seq_one_letter_code
_entity_poly.pdbx_strand_id
1 'polypeptide(L)'
;MGAGIGQLLQIPDLSGEQREKIQDIADELRRNHWKSMGEKMEHSAQLRRLWGAKPLDAKAIGETYAKVFDIKRKMIVTTIEARQKATDVLTDEQRKQLQ
;
A
#
# COMPACT_ATOMS: atom_id res chain seq x y z
N MET A 1 0.43 14.63 -5.54
CA MET A 1 -0.02 13.37 -4.92
C MET A 1 -0.18 12.37 -6.05
N GLY A 2 0.58 11.25 -6.03
CA GLY A 2 0.58 10.32 -7.16
C GLY A 2 -0.80 9.69 -7.38
N ALA A 3 -1.19 9.55 -8.64
CA ALA A 3 -2.40 8.86 -9.07
C ALA A 3 -2.51 7.48 -8.40
N GLY A 4 -3.51 7.30 -7.53
CA GLY A 4 -3.84 5.99 -6.95
C GLY A 4 -4.61 5.13 -7.96
N ILE A 5 -4.77 3.84 -7.68
CA ILE A 5 -5.57 2.91 -8.54
C ILE A 5 -7.00 3.44 -8.75
N GLY A 6 -7.55 4.17 -7.78
CA GLY A 6 -8.86 4.83 -7.92
C GLY A 6 -8.95 5.82 -9.08
N GLN A 7 -7.83 6.42 -9.53
CA GLN A 7 -7.82 7.29 -10.70
C GLN A 7 -7.94 6.50 -12.00
N LEU A 8 -7.45 5.26 -12.05
CA LEU A 8 -7.59 4.41 -13.23
C LEU A 8 -9.07 4.06 -13.49
N LEU A 9 -9.87 3.90 -12.43
CA LEU A 9 -11.32 3.67 -12.55
C LEU A 9 -12.11 4.87 -13.12
N GLN A 10 -11.47 6.04 -13.22
CA GLN A 10 -12.06 7.24 -13.80
C GLN A 10 -11.73 7.41 -15.30
N ILE A 11 -10.94 6.50 -15.88
CA ILE A 11 -10.62 6.55 -17.31
C ILE A 11 -11.91 6.31 -18.12
N PRO A 12 -12.24 7.18 -19.09
CA PRO A 12 -13.31 6.95 -20.06
C PRO A 12 -13.18 5.63 -20.82
N ASP A 13 -14.31 5.07 -21.24
CA ASP A 13 -14.37 3.91 -22.15
C ASP A 13 -13.67 2.64 -21.65
N LEU A 14 -13.56 2.46 -20.33
CA LEU A 14 -13.22 1.15 -19.76
C LEU A 14 -14.30 0.14 -20.10
N SER A 15 -13.90 -1.01 -20.63
CA SER A 15 -14.82 -2.14 -20.74
C SER A 15 -15.25 -2.64 -19.35
N GLY A 16 -16.36 -3.36 -19.28
CA GLY A 16 -16.81 -3.98 -18.03
C GLY A 16 -15.74 -4.88 -17.41
N GLU A 17 -15.08 -5.69 -18.24
CA GLU A 17 -14.00 -6.59 -17.81
C GLU A 17 -12.76 -5.83 -17.31
N GLN A 18 -12.38 -4.73 -17.98
CA GLN A 18 -11.26 -3.90 -17.52
C GLN A 18 -11.56 -3.27 -16.17
N ARG A 19 -12.79 -2.75 -15.98
CA ARG A 19 -13.23 -2.16 -14.72
C ARG A 19 -13.21 -3.19 -13.59
N GLU A 20 -13.75 -4.39 -13.82
CA GLU A 20 -13.75 -5.48 -12.84
C GLU A 20 -12.32 -5.88 -12.45
N LYS A 21 -11.43 -6.11 -13.41
CA LYS A 21 -10.02 -6.43 -13.14
C LYS A 21 -9.31 -5.34 -12.32
N ILE A 22 -9.54 -4.06 -12.64
CA ILE A 22 -8.95 -2.95 -11.87
C ILE A 22 -9.52 -2.91 -10.44
N GLN A 23 -10.82 -3.18 -10.27
CA GLN A 23 -11.44 -3.26 -8.94
C GLN A 23 -10.86 -4.41 -8.12
N ASP A 24 -10.71 -5.60 -8.70
CA ASP A 24 -10.11 -6.76 -8.03
C ASP A 24 -8.69 -6.47 -7.54
N ILE A 25 -7.87 -5.83 -8.38
CA ILE A 25 -6.51 -5.42 -8.02
C ILE A 25 -6.53 -4.38 -6.88
N ALA A 26 -7.45 -3.40 -6.95
CA ALA A 26 -7.61 -2.40 -5.90
C ALA A 26 -8.01 -3.05 -4.56
N ASP A 27 -8.90 -4.04 -4.61
CA ASP A 27 -9.38 -4.76 -3.45
C ASP A 27 -8.32 -5.68 -2.83
N GLU A 28 -7.52 -6.34 -3.67
CA GLU A 28 -6.36 -7.11 -3.21
C GLU A 28 -5.34 -6.20 -2.52
N LEU A 29 -5.00 -5.07 -3.13
CA LEU A 29 -4.11 -4.07 -2.53
C LEU A 29 -4.65 -3.60 -1.17
N ARG A 30 -5.96 -3.28 -1.10
CA ARG A 30 -6.62 -2.85 0.14
C ARG A 30 -6.54 -3.92 1.23
N ARG A 31 -6.80 -5.19 0.91
CA ARG A 31 -6.67 -6.31 1.87
C ARG A 31 -5.23 -6.47 2.37
N ASN A 32 -4.25 -6.38 1.47
CA ASN A 32 -2.83 -6.45 1.82
C ASN A 32 -2.42 -5.29 2.73
N HIS A 33 -2.85 -4.07 2.39
CA HIS A 33 -2.61 -2.87 3.21
C HIS A 33 -3.27 -2.97 4.58
N TRP A 34 -4.48 -3.52 4.67
CA TRP A 34 -5.17 -3.75 5.94
C TRP A 34 -4.34 -4.64 6.88
N LYS A 35 -3.85 -5.77 6.36
CA LYS A 35 -2.98 -6.68 7.11
C LYS A 35 -1.69 -6.00 7.57
N SER A 36 -1.01 -5.29 6.66
CA SER A 36 0.20 -4.54 6.98
C SER A 36 -0.05 -3.43 8.01
N MET A 37 -1.18 -2.74 7.95
CA MET A 37 -1.52 -1.71 8.92
C MET A 37 -1.75 -2.30 10.31
N GLY A 38 -2.42 -3.45 10.40
CA GLY A 38 -2.56 -4.20 11.65
C GLY A 38 -1.21 -4.53 12.28
N GLU A 39 -0.28 -5.10 11.49
CA GLU A 39 1.09 -5.40 11.94
C GLU A 39 1.83 -4.12 12.39
N LYS A 40 1.69 -3.02 11.66
CA LYS A 40 2.27 -1.72 12.03
C LYS A 40 1.74 -1.22 13.37
N MET A 41 0.43 -1.41 13.63
CA MET A 41 -0.22 -0.99 14.87
C MET A 41 0.29 -1.79 16.06
N GLU A 42 0.53 -3.09 15.91
CA GLU A 42 1.15 -3.93 16.94
C GLU A 42 2.55 -3.42 17.32
N HIS A 43 3.41 -3.14 16.33
CA HIS A 43 4.72 -2.57 16.61
C HIS A 43 4.65 -1.15 17.19
N SER A 44 3.65 -0.36 16.81
CA SER A 44 3.41 0.95 17.41
C SER A 44 2.99 0.82 18.88
N ALA A 45 2.21 -0.21 19.23
CA ALA A 45 1.88 -0.52 20.63
C ALA A 45 3.11 -0.99 21.42
N GLN A 46 3.97 -1.81 20.81
CA GLN A 46 5.25 -2.22 21.39
C GLN A 46 6.15 -1.01 21.67
N LEU A 47 6.28 -0.08 20.71
CA LEU A 47 7.03 1.16 20.91
C LEU A 47 6.50 1.96 22.11
N ARG A 48 5.17 2.12 22.25
CA ARG A 48 4.59 2.82 23.40
C ARG A 48 5.01 2.18 24.73
N ARG A 49 5.05 0.84 24.81
CA ARG A 49 5.51 0.12 26.01
C ARG A 49 7.00 0.34 26.28
N LEU A 50 7.84 0.24 25.25
CA LEU A 50 9.29 0.44 25.37
C LEU A 50 9.65 1.86 25.83
N TRP A 51 8.94 2.87 25.32
CA TRP A 51 9.11 4.25 25.75
C TRP A 51 8.62 4.53 27.18
N GLY A 52 7.72 3.70 27.70
CA GLY A 52 7.25 3.77 29.09
C GLY A 52 8.15 3.04 30.09
N ALA A 53 9.11 2.24 29.63
CA ALA A 53 10.00 1.47 30.49
C ALA A 53 11.10 2.35 31.12
N LYS A 54 11.64 1.90 32.26
CA LYS A 54 12.80 2.52 32.92
C LYS A 54 13.76 1.42 33.39
N PRO A 55 15.04 1.44 32.96
CA PRO A 55 15.65 2.34 31.98
C PRO A 55 15.10 2.09 30.56
N LEU A 56 15.34 3.04 29.64
CA LEU A 56 14.99 2.86 28.23
C LEU A 56 15.95 1.87 27.56
N ASP A 57 15.38 0.92 26.81
CA ASP A 57 16.15 0.01 25.96
C ASP A 57 16.23 0.59 24.54
N ALA A 58 17.30 1.36 24.28
CA ALA A 58 17.52 2.01 22.99
C ALA A 58 17.62 1.01 21.83
N LYS A 59 18.17 -0.19 22.07
CA LYS A 59 18.32 -1.23 21.06
C LYS A 59 16.94 -1.76 20.65
N ALA A 60 16.12 -2.14 21.63
CA ALA A 60 14.77 -2.65 21.37
C ALA A 60 13.88 -1.60 20.68
N ILE A 61 14.01 -0.32 21.05
CA ILE A 61 13.28 0.78 20.39
C ILE A 61 13.71 0.89 18.92
N GLY A 62 15.02 0.93 18.65
CA GLY A 62 15.56 1.01 17.29
C GLY A 62 15.11 -0.15 16.40
N GLU A 63 15.18 -1.37 16.91
CA GLU A 63 14.72 -2.58 16.19
C GLU A 63 13.22 -2.54 15.90
N THR A 64 12.40 -2.03 16.83
CA THR A 64 10.95 -1.93 16.61
C THR A 64 10.61 -0.87 15.57
N TYR A 65 11.34 0.24 15.52
CA TYR A 65 11.21 1.21 14.42
C TYR A 65 11.61 0.62 13.07
N ALA A 66 12.67 -0.18 13.00
CA ALA A 66 13.07 -0.85 11.76
C ALA A 66 11.92 -1.70 11.18
N LYS A 67 11.23 -2.48 12.03
CA LYS A 67 10.04 -3.26 11.62
C LYS A 67 8.93 -2.38 11.06
N VAL A 68 8.64 -1.24 11.70
CA VAL A 68 7.65 -0.27 11.22
C VAL A 68 8.04 0.29 9.85
N PHE A 69 9.32 0.59 9.63
CA PHE A 69 9.80 1.08 8.34
C PHE A 69 9.74 0.01 7.25
N ASP A 70 10.06 -1.23 7.56
CA ASP A 70 9.94 -2.33 6.59
C ASP A 70 8.50 -2.58 6.18
N ILE A 71 7.53 -2.47 7.11
CA ILE A 71 6.11 -2.54 6.76
C ILE A 71 5.72 -1.40 5.83
N LYS A 72 6.14 -0.16 6.12
CA LYS A 72 5.89 0.99 5.23
C LYS A 72 6.49 0.75 3.84
N ARG A 73 7.72 0.23 3.77
CA ARG A 73 8.38 -0.13 2.51
C ARG A 73 7.56 -1.16 1.73
N LYS A 74 7.10 -2.23 2.38
CA LYS A 74 6.24 -3.26 1.75
C LYS A 74 4.93 -2.66 1.21
N MET A 75 4.30 -1.74 1.95
CA MET A 75 3.09 -1.07 1.48
C MET A 75 3.35 -0.23 0.22
N ILE A 76 4.48 0.48 0.16
CA ILE A 76 4.86 1.28 -1.01
C ILE A 76 5.09 0.38 -2.23
N VAL A 77 5.89 -0.69 -2.07
CA VAL A 77 6.19 -1.63 -3.15
C VAL A 77 4.90 -2.27 -3.69
N THR A 78 4.04 -2.78 -2.80
CA THR A 78 2.78 -3.41 -3.23
C THR A 78 1.83 -2.41 -3.92
N THR A 79 1.82 -1.14 -3.53
CA THR A 79 1.07 -0.10 -4.27
C THR A 79 1.62 0.13 -5.67
N ILE A 80 2.95 0.18 -5.83
CA ILE A 80 3.58 0.34 -7.15
C ILE A 80 3.24 -0.85 -8.05
N GLU A 81 3.41 -2.07 -7.55
CA GLU A 81 3.11 -3.30 -8.29
C GLU A 81 1.64 -3.38 -8.69
N ALA A 82 0.72 -3.08 -7.77
CA ALA A 82 -0.71 -3.09 -8.05
C ALA A 82 -1.10 -2.01 -9.08
N ARG A 83 -0.49 -0.82 -9.01
CA ARG A 83 -0.71 0.22 -10.02
C ARG A 83 -0.20 -0.21 -11.39
N GLN A 84 0.97 -0.85 -11.46
CA GLN A 84 1.50 -1.37 -12.72
C GLN A 84 0.55 -2.41 -13.31
N LYS A 85 0.16 -3.42 -12.52
CA LYS A 85 -0.81 -4.45 -12.94
C LYS A 85 -2.11 -3.84 -13.44
N ALA A 86 -2.66 -2.83 -12.75
CA ALA A 86 -3.89 -2.17 -13.16
C ALA A 86 -3.71 -1.31 -14.43
N THR A 87 -2.53 -0.72 -14.65
CA THR A 87 -2.20 0.01 -15.89
C THR A 87 -2.03 -0.93 -17.07
N ASP A 88 -1.54 -2.16 -16.83
CA ASP A 88 -1.35 -3.18 -17.86
C ASP A 88 -2.68 -3.70 -18.44
N VAL A 89 -3.78 -3.56 -17.70
CA VAL A 89 -5.16 -3.89 -18.15
C VAL A 89 -5.68 -2.92 -19.21
N LEU A 90 -5.13 -1.71 -19.26
CA LEU A 90 -5.55 -0.65 -20.19
C LEU A 90 -4.97 -0.87 -21.58
N THR A 91 -5.66 -0.36 -22.60
CA THR A 91 -5.10 -0.22 -23.95
C THR A 91 -4.09 0.91 -24.03
N ASP A 92 -3.30 0.96 -25.10
CA ASP A 92 -2.33 2.04 -25.29
C ASP A 92 -3.02 3.41 -25.41
N GLU A 93 -4.19 3.47 -26.06
CA GLU A 93 -5.03 4.67 -26.16
C GLU A 93 -5.52 5.13 -24.78
N GLN A 94 -5.96 4.21 -23.91
CA GLN A 94 -6.38 4.53 -22.55
C GLN A 94 -5.20 4.99 -21.69
N ARG A 95 -4.01 4.39 -21.85
CA ARG A 95 -2.79 4.78 -21.12
C ARG A 95 -2.33 6.20 -21.47
N LYS A 96 -2.53 6.67 -22.71
CA LYS A 96 -2.22 8.05 -23.11
C LYS A 96 -3.03 9.09 -22.31
N GLN A 97 -4.18 8.72 -21.76
CA GLN A 97 -5.01 9.59 -20.94
C GLN A 97 -4.46 9.79 -19.51
N LEU A 98 -3.37 9.09 -19.15
CA LEU A 98 -2.69 9.21 -17.86
C LEU A 98 -1.50 10.18 -17.87
N GLN A 99 -1.18 10.78 -19.02
CA GLN A 99 -0.06 11.71 -19.22
C GLN A 99 -0.46 13.17 -18.97
#